data_AF-A0A8H9GQQ8-F1
#
_entry.id   AF-A0A8H9GQQ8-F1
#
_cell.length_a   1.000
_cell.length_b   1.000
_cell.length_c   1.000
_cell.angle_alpha   90.00
_cell.angle_beta   90.00
_cell.angle_gamma   90.00
#
_symmetry.space_group_name_H-M   'P 1'
#
loop_
_entity.id
_entity.type
_entity.pdbx_description
1 polymer ?
#
loop_
_entity_poly.entity_id
_entity_poly.type
_entity_poly.pdbx_seq_one_letter_code
_entity_poly.pdbx_strand_id
1 'polypeptide(L)'
;MAAALLGAVLTACGSPASPADPTGGRPPLPSGVEVRFPAAPANAYLSLVTDQGESVYQIAVPVGATSTAVDSLKWSAQSGGAVDIATLMPAGANVTVTTTGARALLLEWQMWQDRNMNGTLETGEALPLMTHDQVAYADVPVEVEFTTATPRMRQRWSLAQGWSRAEHYVYLPDGTTTYQRSLSSAPIQRYTLHEPTPLTSQ
;
A
#
# COMPACT_ATOMS: atom_id res chain seq x y z
N MET A 1 -41.15 -46.99 -52.12
CA MET A 1 -39.81 -47.57 -51.93
C MET A 1 -38.93 -46.52 -51.25
N ALA A 2 -38.08 -46.96 -50.34
CA ALA A 2 -37.13 -46.21 -49.51
C ALA A 2 -37.72 -45.40 -48.32
N ALA A 3 -37.41 -45.92 -47.13
CA ALA A 3 -37.64 -45.37 -45.81
C ALA A 3 -36.46 -44.48 -45.38
N ALA A 4 -36.70 -43.56 -44.44
CA ALA A 4 -35.69 -43.12 -43.48
C ALA A 4 -36.36 -42.51 -42.23
N LEU A 5 -36.30 -43.25 -41.12
CA LEU A 5 -36.40 -42.75 -39.74
C LEU A 5 -35.16 -41.89 -39.42
N LEU A 6 -35.33 -40.85 -38.60
CA LEU A 6 -34.35 -40.29 -37.63
C LEU A 6 -35.12 -39.17 -36.88
N GLY A 7 -35.50 -39.25 -35.61
CA GLY A 7 -34.71 -39.72 -34.47
C GLY A 7 -33.93 -38.54 -33.86
N ALA A 8 -34.61 -37.51 -33.36
CA ALA A 8 -33.95 -36.38 -32.68
C ALA A 8 -33.49 -36.82 -31.29
N VAL A 9 -32.18 -37.08 -31.17
CA VAL A 9 -31.49 -37.40 -29.92
C VAL A 9 -31.34 -36.10 -29.11
N LEU A 10 -31.87 -36.11 -27.88
CA LEU A 10 -31.59 -35.12 -26.83
C LEU A 10 -30.13 -35.30 -26.39
N THR A 11 -29.21 -34.51 -26.93
CA THR A 11 -27.83 -34.41 -26.42
C THR A 11 -27.81 -33.49 -25.20
N ALA A 12 -27.71 -34.11 -24.03
CA ALA A 12 -27.31 -33.47 -22.80
C ALA A 12 -25.90 -32.84 -22.96
N CYS A 13 -25.79 -31.52 -22.82
CA CYS A 13 -24.52 -30.84 -22.66
C CYS A 13 -23.96 -31.11 -21.26
N GLY A 14 -23.37 -32.28 -21.06
CA GLY A 14 -22.49 -32.56 -19.93
C GLY A 14 -21.09 -32.03 -20.23
N SER A 15 -20.84 -30.76 -19.91
CA SER A 15 -19.45 -30.28 -19.78
C SER A 15 -18.92 -30.73 -18.41
N PRO A 16 -17.72 -31.34 -18.33
CA PRO A 16 -17.14 -31.74 -17.07
C PRO A 16 -16.89 -30.50 -16.20
N ALA A 17 -17.37 -30.56 -14.96
CA ALA A 17 -17.04 -29.58 -13.93
C ALA A 17 -15.52 -29.57 -13.73
N SER A 18 -14.89 -28.45 -14.10
CA SER A 18 -13.56 -28.12 -13.61
C SER A 18 -13.60 -28.11 -12.08
N PRO A 19 -12.57 -28.62 -11.39
CA PRO A 19 -12.55 -28.64 -9.94
C PRO A 19 -12.73 -27.21 -9.45
N ALA A 20 -13.73 -27.02 -8.59
CA ALA A 20 -14.04 -25.74 -7.98
C ALA A 20 -12.82 -25.25 -7.20
N ASP A 21 -12.26 -24.13 -7.64
CA ASP A 21 -11.39 -23.32 -6.80
C ASP A 21 -12.20 -22.90 -5.55
N PRO A 22 -11.64 -22.98 -4.33
CA PRO A 22 -12.39 -22.78 -3.08
C PRO A 22 -12.81 -21.30 -2.85
N THR A 23 -12.64 -20.43 -3.83
CA THR A 23 -12.86 -18.98 -3.73
C THR A 23 -14.02 -18.54 -4.62
N GLY A 24 -15.24 -18.94 -4.25
CA GLY A 24 -16.52 -18.62 -4.90
C GLY A 24 -16.55 -17.37 -5.79
N GLY A 25 -16.21 -17.55 -7.08
CA GLY A 25 -16.36 -16.57 -8.16
C GLY A 25 -15.70 -15.21 -7.98
N ARG A 26 -14.86 -15.01 -6.94
CA ARG A 26 -14.15 -13.74 -6.77
C ARG A 26 -12.99 -13.71 -7.76
N PRO A 27 -12.88 -12.69 -8.63
CA PRO A 27 -11.70 -12.54 -9.45
C PRO A 27 -10.45 -12.63 -8.56
N PRO A 28 -9.43 -13.41 -8.95
CA PRO A 28 -8.19 -13.45 -8.21
C PRO A 28 -7.66 -12.03 -8.06
N LEU A 29 -7.23 -11.67 -6.85
CA LEU A 29 -6.54 -10.40 -6.66
C LEU A 29 -5.31 -10.41 -7.58
N PRO A 30 -5.04 -9.32 -8.32
CA PRO A 30 -3.78 -9.20 -9.04
C PRO A 30 -2.65 -9.53 -8.06
N SER A 31 -1.71 -10.38 -8.44
CA SER A 31 -0.54 -10.75 -7.65
C SER A 31 0.46 -9.59 -7.52
N GLY A 32 -0.05 -8.35 -7.48
CA GLY A 32 0.69 -7.12 -7.60
C GLY A 32 0.15 -6.06 -6.65
N VAL A 33 0.80 -4.92 -6.67
CA VAL A 33 0.49 -3.82 -5.77
C VAL A 33 -0.68 -3.01 -6.33
N GLU A 34 -1.69 -2.75 -5.52
CA GLU A 34 -2.86 -1.94 -5.87
C GLU A 34 -2.88 -0.68 -5.01
N VAL A 35 -3.07 0.48 -5.64
CA VAL A 35 -3.26 1.75 -4.94
C VAL A 35 -4.63 2.30 -5.27
N ARG A 36 -5.45 2.53 -4.24
CA ARG A 36 -6.81 3.08 -4.34
C ARG A 36 -6.82 4.54 -3.93
N PHE A 37 -7.72 5.30 -4.53
CA PHE A 37 -7.85 6.74 -4.30
C PHE A 37 -9.26 7.22 -4.70
N PRO A 38 -9.69 8.41 -4.23
CA PRO A 38 -10.82 9.11 -4.82
C PRO A 38 -10.63 9.33 -6.33
N ALA A 39 -11.72 9.60 -7.05
CA ALA A 39 -11.67 9.77 -8.51
C ALA A 39 -10.57 10.78 -8.93
N ALA A 40 -9.59 10.29 -9.71
CA ALA A 40 -8.42 11.08 -10.08
C ALA A 40 -8.82 12.29 -10.95
N PRO A 41 -8.27 13.49 -10.70
CA PRO A 41 -8.50 14.65 -11.56
C PRO A 41 -7.81 14.49 -12.93
N ALA A 42 -8.06 15.41 -13.84
CA ALA A 42 -7.30 15.49 -15.09
C ALA A 42 -5.81 15.77 -14.79
N ASN A 43 -4.92 15.22 -15.60
CA ASN A 43 -3.46 15.32 -15.47
C ASN A 43 -2.93 14.83 -14.10
N ALA A 44 -3.56 13.81 -13.53
CA ALA A 44 -3.13 13.23 -12.28
C ALA A 44 -1.96 12.27 -12.46
N TYR A 45 -1.06 12.28 -11.49
CA TYR A 45 0.01 11.31 -11.33
C TYR A 45 -0.06 10.69 -9.93
N LEU A 46 0.35 9.43 -9.85
CA LEU A 46 0.63 8.75 -8.59
C LEU A 46 2.13 8.53 -8.48
N SER A 47 2.72 9.05 -7.42
CA SER A 47 4.14 8.95 -7.10
C SER A 47 4.36 8.15 -5.82
N LEU A 48 5.44 7.38 -5.78
CA LEU A 48 6.02 6.86 -4.56
C LEU A 48 7.16 7.80 -4.17
N VAL A 49 7.08 8.39 -2.98
CA VAL A 49 7.99 9.44 -2.53
C VAL A 49 8.79 9.03 -1.30
N THR A 50 9.99 9.60 -1.17
CA THR A 50 10.80 9.55 0.06
C THR A 50 10.22 10.47 1.14
N ASP A 51 10.75 10.38 2.36
CA ASP A 51 10.45 11.30 3.47
C ASP A 51 10.81 12.77 3.16
N GLN A 52 11.74 12.99 2.22
CA GLN A 52 12.13 14.30 1.70
C GLN A 52 11.25 14.78 0.54
N GLY A 53 10.25 13.99 0.13
CA GLY A 53 9.34 14.32 -0.97
C GLY A 53 9.88 14.04 -2.37
N GLU A 54 11.01 13.34 -2.49
CA GLU A 54 11.57 12.94 -3.79
C GLU A 54 10.75 11.79 -4.40
N SER A 55 10.27 11.96 -5.63
CA SER A 55 9.55 10.93 -6.39
C SER A 55 10.55 9.88 -6.92
N VAL A 56 10.52 8.67 -6.35
CA VAL A 56 11.38 7.54 -6.77
C VAL A 56 10.71 6.62 -7.78
N TYR A 57 9.40 6.79 -7.96
CA TYR A 57 8.58 6.11 -8.96
C TYR A 57 7.34 6.95 -9.22
N GLN A 58 6.90 7.04 -10.47
CA GLN A 58 5.65 7.72 -10.81
C GLN A 58 4.97 7.11 -12.03
N ILE A 59 3.64 7.25 -12.08
CA ILE A 59 2.81 6.91 -13.23
C ILE A 59 1.70 7.92 -13.44
N ALA A 60 1.33 8.17 -14.70
CA ALA A 60 0.13 8.90 -15.02
C ALA A 60 -1.11 8.08 -14.67
N VAL A 61 -2.15 8.73 -14.15
CA VAL A 61 -3.41 8.11 -13.76
C VAL A 61 -4.53 8.67 -14.65
N PRO A 62 -5.31 7.82 -15.32
CA PRO A 62 -6.45 8.28 -16.12
C PRO A 62 -7.47 9.06 -15.27
N VAL A 63 -8.04 10.12 -15.84
CA VAL A 63 -9.10 10.90 -15.20
C VAL A 63 -10.28 10.00 -14.82
N GLY A 64 -10.81 10.20 -13.61
CA GLY A 64 -11.93 9.43 -13.07
C GLY A 64 -11.58 8.03 -12.56
N ALA A 65 -10.33 7.56 -12.72
CA ALA A 65 -9.91 6.30 -12.12
C ALA A 65 -9.96 6.38 -10.58
N THR A 66 -10.28 5.27 -9.92
CA THR A 66 -10.33 5.16 -8.44
C THR A 66 -9.31 4.16 -7.89
N SER A 67 -8.55 3.54 -8.78
CA SER A 67 -7.48 2.60 -8.42
C SER A 67 -6.52 2.44 -9.59
N THR A 68 -5.28 2.09 -9.28
CA THR A 68 -4.30 1.68 -10.28
C THR A 68 -3.46 0.51 -9.77
N ALA A 69 -3.07 -0.37 -10.68
CA ALA A 69 -2.10 -1.42 -10.40
C ALA A 69 -0.68 -0.89 -10.68
N VAL A 70 0.26 -1.20 -9.80
CA VAL A 70 1.65 -0.76 -9.88
C VAL A 70 2.61 -1.94 -9.77
N ASP A 71 3.75 -1.82 -10.44
CA ASP A 71 4.77 -2.88 -10.53
C ASP A 71 5.90 -2.60 -9.53
N SER A 72 5.99 -3.42 -8.49
CA SER A 72 6.98 -3.27 -7.42
C SER A 72 8.43 -3.47 -7.86
N LEU A 73 8.66 -4.08 -9.02
CA LEU A 73 10.01 -4.19 -9.56
C LEU A 73 10.58 -2.83 -9.94
N LYS A 74 9.73 -1.85 -10.28
CA LYS A 74 10.15 -0.51 -10.74
C LYS A 74 10.83 0.35 -9.67
N TRP A 75 10.62 0.08 -8.39
CA TRP A 75 11.32 0.76 -7.29
C TRP A 75 12.22 -0.18 -6.48
N SER A 76 12.44 -1.41 -6.95
CA SER A 76 13.25 -2.39 -6.22
C SER A 76 14.68 -1.91 -5.94
N ALA A 77 15.28 -1.15 -6.86
CA ALA A 77 16.61 -0.57 -6.72
C ALA A 77 16.73 0.45 -5.57
N GLN A 78 15.60 0.99 -5.10
CA GLN A 78 15.57 1.95 -3.99
C GLN A 78 16.00 1.34 -2.66
N SER A 79 16.09 0.00 -2.56
CA SER A 79 16.64 -0.67 -1.38
C SER A 79 18.07 -0.23 -1.05
N GLY A 80 18.83 0.28 -2.04
CA GLY A 80 20.16 0.87 -1.83
C GLY A 80 20.13 2.12 -0.93
N GLY A 81 19.00 2.82 -0.88
CA GLY A 81 18.76 3.98 -0.03
C GLY A 81 18.32 3.65 1.41
N ALA A 82 18.23 2.38 1.79
CA ALA A 82 17.90 2.00 3.16
C ALA A 82 18.92 2.54 4.16
N VAL A 83 18.46 3.14 5.24
CA VAL A 83 19.30 3.70 6.31
C VAL A 83 19.21 2.83 7.56
N ASP A 84 20.09 3.03 8.53
CA ASP A 84 19.97 2.37 9.84
C ASP A 84 18.58 2.67 10.43
N ILE A 85 17.85 1.64 10.85
CA ILE A 85 16.47 1.79 11.31
C ILE A 85 16.34 2.76 12.51
N ALA A 86 17.39 2.90 13.32
CA ALA A 86 17.40 3.85 14.43
C ALA A 86 17.35 5.31 13.95
N THR A 87 17.81 5.62 12.73
CA THR A 87 17.77 7.00 12.20
C THR A 87 16.38 7.40 11.71
N LEU A 88 15.48 6.43 11.49
CA LEU A 88 14.08 6.69 11.15
C LEU A 88 13.24 7.09 12.37
N MET A 89 13.83 7.00 13.57
CA MET A 89 13.15 7.29 14.83
C MET A 89 13.22 8.78 15.15
N PRO A 90 12.20 9.34 15.82
CA PRO A 90 12.25 10.71 16.30
C PRO A 90 13.47 10.94 17.21
N ALA A 91 14.15 12.07 17.01
CA ALA A 91 15.29 12.45 17.85
C ALA A 91 14.89 12.49 19.34
N GLY A 92 15.70 11.85 20.20
CA GLY A 92 15.45 11.79 21.64
C GLY A 92 14.39 10.77 22.08
N ALA A 93 13.83 9.96 21.17
CA ALA A 93 12.99 8.84 21.56
C ALA A 93 13.81 7.75 22.27
N ASN A 94 13.21 7.11 23.27
CA ASN A 94 13.75 5.87 23.83
C ASN A 94 13.42 4.74 22.87
N VAL A 95 14.42 4.21 22.16
CA VAL A 95 14.24 3.21 21.10
C VAL A 95 14.79 1.86 21.55
N THR A 96 14.01 0.80 21.34
CA THR A 96 14.47 -0.60 21.40
C THR A 96 14.40 -1.19 20.00
N VAL A 97 15.48 -1.79 19.52
CA VAL A 97 15.56 -2.47 18.21
C VAL A 97 16.01 -3.91 18.45
N THR A 98 15.29 -4.90 17.89
CA THR A 98 15.64 -6.32 18.10
C THR A 98 16.91 -6.75 17.39
N THR A 99 17.24 -6.08 16.28
CA THR A 99 18.32 -6.45 15.37
C THR A 99 19.25 -5.26 15.15
N THR A 100 20.38 -5.23 15.84
CA THR A 100 21.37 -4.15 15.71
C THR A 100 21.88 -4.03 14.28
N GLY A 101 21.90 -2.80 13.75
CA GLY A 101 22.39 -2.52 12.40
C GLY A 101 21.41 -2.90 11.27
N ALA A 102 20.17 -3.28 11.60
CA ALA A 102 19.12 -3.45 10.60
C ALA A 102 18.88 -2.15 9.84
N ARG A 103 18.73 -2.24 8.52
CA ARG A 103 18.48 -1.10 7.64
C ARG A 103 17.08 -1.16 7.07
N ALA A 104 16.43 -0.01 7.01
CA ALA A 104 15.09 0.13 6.48
C ALA A 104 14.93 1.36 5.58
N LEU A 105 13.94 1.30 4.71
CA LEU A 105 13.46 2.42 3.91
C LEU A 105 11.94 2.44 3.98
N LEU A 106 11.36 3.62 4.19
CA LEU A 106 9.93 3.85 4.20
C LEU A 106 9.61 4.87 3.10
N LEU A 107 8.64 4.53 2.26
CA LEU A 107 8.17 5.36 1.17
C LEU A 107 6.66 5.54 1.28
N GLU A 108 6.16 6.66 0.76
CA GLU A 108 4.75 7.03 0.84
C GLU A 108 4.15 7.24 -0.56
N TRP A 109 2.90 6.84 -0.74
CA TRP A 109 2.16 7.14 -1.96
C TRP A 109 1.58 8.55 -1.89
N GLN A 110 1.85 9.36 -2.92
CA GLN A 110 1.30 10.69 -3.09
C GLN A 110 0.66 10.83 -4.47
N MET A 111 -0.58 11.31 -4.49
CA MET A 111 -1.21 11.74 -5.74
C MET A 111 -1.06 13.25 -5.91
N TRP A 112 -0.83 13.69 -7.13
CA TRP A 112 -0.65 15.09 -7.46
C TRP A 112 -1.23 15.40 -8.84
N GLN A 113 -1.50 16.67 -9.10
CA GLN A 113 -2.03 17.14 -10.37
C GLN A 113 -0.97 17.99 -11.08
N ASP A 114 -0.54 17.53 -12.25
CA ASP A 114 0.38 18.25 -13.12
C ASP A 114 -0.35 19.41 -13.81
N ARG A 115 -0.20 20.61 -13.25
CA ARG A 115 -0.92 21.81 -13.72
C ARG A 115 -0.25 22.44 -14.94
N ASN A 116 1.05 22.24 -15.10
CA ASN A 116 1.84 22.86 -16.15
C ASN A 116 2.23 21.88 -17.28
N MET A 117 1.87 20.60 -17.14
CA MET A 117 2.10 19.50 -18.09
C MET A 117 3.58 19.16 -18.29
N ASN A 118 4.41 19.32 -17.27
CA ASN A 118 5.84 19.03 -17.35
C ASN A 118 6.22 17.62 -16.82
N GLY A 119 5.26 16.87 -16.30
CA GLY A 119 5.44 15.53 -15.78
C GLY A 119 6.31 15.44 -14.51
N THR A 120 6.53 16.55 -13.81
CA THR A 120 7.34 16.64 -12.60
C THR A 120 6.51 17.16 -11.45
N LEU A 121 6.55 16.47 -10.30
CA LEU A 121 5.88 16.95 -9.09
C LEU A 121 6.50 18.28 -8.64
N GLU A 122 5.71 19.36 -8.67
CA GLU A 122 6.11 20.67 -8.17
C GLU A 122 5.40 21.07 -6.88
N THR A 123 5.94 22.11 -6.24
CA THR A 123 5.35 22.66 -5.01
C THR A 123 3.91 23.14 -5.27
N GLY A 124 2.97 22.65 -4.47
CA GLY A 124 1.56 23.03 -4.55
C GLY A 124 0.71 22.21 -5.53
N GLU A 125 1.29 21.17 -6.15
CA GLU A 125 0.58 20.23 -7.02
C GLU A 125 0.10 18.97 -6.31
N ALA A 126 0.69 18.65 -5.14
CA ALA A 126 0.25 17.57 -4.29
C ALA A 126 -1.25 17.72 -3.93
N LEU A 127 -2.02 16.66 -4.15
CA LEU A 127 -3.40 16.61 -3.68
C LEU A 127 -3.40 16.35 -2.17
N PRO A 128 -4.39 16.88 -1.44
CA PRO A 128 -4.52 16.66 0.00
C PRO A 128 -5.12 15.27 0.27
N LEU A 129 -4.44 14.23 -0.21
CA LEU A 129 -4.76 12.82 0.06
C LEU A 129 -3.65 12.24 0.91
N MET A 130 -4.01 11.37 1.85
CA MET A 130 -3.08 10.66 2.71
C MET A 130 -3.28 9.15 2.60
N THR A 131 -2.18 8.41 2.78
CA THR A 131 -2.22 6.98 3.11
C THR A 131 -1.68 6.82 4.52
N HIS A 132 -2.26 5.90 5.27
CA HIS A 132 -1.72 5.50 6.56
C HIS A 132 -0.64 4.43 6.42
N ASP A 133 -0.76 3.59 5.41
CA ASP A 133 0.18 2.51 5.11
C ASP A 133 1.39 3.05 4.33
N GLN A 134 2.55 2.42 4.54
CA GLN A 134 3.80 2.77 3.87
C GLN A 134 4.33 1.61 3.03
N VAL A 135 5.02 1.92 1.93
CA VAL A 135 5.85 0.92 1.23
C VAL A 135 7.15 0.83 2.01
N ALA A 136 7.43 -0.35 2.57
CA ALA A 136 8.59 -0.55 3.43
C ALA A 136 9.55 -1.56 2.82
N TYR A 137 10.84 -1.29 2.96
CA TYR A 137 11.91 -2.26 2.78
C TYR A 137 12.65 -2.44 4.10
N ALA A 138 12.97 -3.68 4.46
CA ALA A 138 13.95 -3.99 5.49
C ALA A 138 14.97 -5.00 4.96
N ASP A 139 16.25 -4.83 5.26
CA ASP A 139 17.30 -5.75 4.80
C ASP A 139 17.29 -7.08 5.56
N VAL A 140 16.83 -7.06 6.81
CA VAL A 140 16.57 -8.20 7.70
C VAL A 140 15.27 -7.98 8.47
N PRO A 141 14.62 -9.04 8.99
CA PRO A 141 13.46 -8.87 9.86
C PRO A 141 13.84 -8.08 11.13
N VAL A 142 12.99 -7.13 11.52
CA VAL A 142 13.27 -6.24 12.65
C VAL A 142 11.99 -5.80 13.34
N GLU A 143 12.03 -5.76 14.67
CA GLU A 143 11.05 -5.06 15.48
C GLU A 143 11.68 -3.82 16.13
N VAL A 144 10.89 -2.76 16.20
CA VAL A 144 11.27 -1.51 16.84
C VAL A 144 10.17 -1.07 17.79
N GLU A 145 10.53 -0.66 18.99
CA GLU A 145 9.61 -0.01 19.92
C GLU A 145 10.16 1.32 20.38
N PHE A 146 9.31 2.35 20.38
CA PHE A 146 9.67 3.67 20.88
C PHE A 146 8.45 4.46 21.35
N THR A 147 8.68 5.59 22.00
CA THR A 147 7.59 6.48 22.44
C THR A 147 7.78 7.90 21.92
N THR A 148 6.70 8.53 21.47
CA THR A 148 6.66 9.97 21.15
C THR A 148 6.00 10.76 22.28
N ALA A 149 6.38 12.02 22.44
CA ALA A 149 5.84 12.90 23.48
C ALA A 149 4.52 13.56 23.09
N THR A 150 4.37 13.99 21.83
CA THR A 150 3.20 14.75 21.35
C THR A 150 2.76 14.27 19.96
N PRO A 151 1.58 13.61 19.83
CA PRO A 151 0.82 13.03 20.93
C PRO A 151 1.65 11.98 21.68
N ARG A 152 1.30 11.74 22.94
CA ARG A 152 1.92 10.66 23.72
C ARG A 152 1.51 9.33 23.10
N MET A 153 2.47 8.61 22.54
CA MET A 153 2.19 7.40 21.77
C MET A 153 3.30 6.37 22.00
N ARG A 154 2.92 5.11 22.21
CA ARG A 154 3.82 3.97 22.10
C ARG A 154 3.72 3.43 20.68
N GLN A 155 4.85 3.31 20.02
CA GLN A 155 4.97 2.83 18.66
C GLN A 155 5.62 1.46 18.65
N ARG A 156 5.08 0.54 17.85
CA ARG A 156 5.68 -0.77 17.57
C ARG A 156 5.75 -1.02 16.08
N TRP A 157 6.94 -1.21 15.54
CA TRP A 157 7.14 -1.58 14.16
C TRP A 157 7.55 -3.05 14.09
N SER A 158 7.03 -3.77 13.11
CA SER A 158 7.41 -5.16 12.82
C SER A 158 7.53 -5.30 11.31
N LEU A 159 8.76 -5.25 10.82
CA LEU A 159 9.06 -5.24 9.39
C LEU A 159 9.67 -6.59 8.99
N ALA A 160 9.07 -7.21 7.98
CA ALA A 160 9.63 -8.39 7.33
C ALA A 160 10.77 -8.00 6.39
N GLN A 161 11.69 -8.94 6.16
CA GLN A 161 12.75 -8.77 5.17
C GLN A 161 12.16 -8.55 3.76
N GLY A 162 12.78 -7.65 3.01
CA GLY A 162 12.41 -7.31 1.65
C GLY A 162 11.30 -6.25 1.59
N TRP A 163 10.73 -6.08 0.40
CA TRP A 163 9.68 -5.11 0.15
C TRP A 163 8.32 -5.61 0.65
N SER A 164 7.63 -4.78 1.43
CA SER A 164 6.32 -5.07 2.02
C SER A 164 5.43 -3.83 2.06
N ARG A 165 4.13 -4.04 2.21
CA ARG A 165 3.24 -3.00 2.74
C ARG A 165 3.37 -3.02 4.24
N ALA A 166 3.79 -1.91 4.82
CA ALA A 166 3.72 -1.72 6.25
C ALA A 166 2.36 -1.09 6.59
N GLU A 167 1.45 -1.93 7.05
CA GLU A 167 0.10 -1.57 7.44
C GLU A 167 0.11 -0.81 8.76
N HIS A 168 -0.64 0.29 8.80
CA HIS A 168 -0.72 1.16 9.94
C HIS A 168 -1.99 0.93 10.75
N TYR A 169 -1.84 0.88 12.07
CA TYR A 169 -2.98 0.92 12.99
C TYR A 169 -2.71 1.89 14.14
N VAL A 170 -3.72 2.64 14.55
CA VAL A 170 -3.65 3.55 15.70
C VAL A 170 -4.93 3.46 16.51
N TYR A 171 -4.81 3.42 17.84
CA TYR A 171 -5.94 3.44 18.76
C TYR A 171 -5.53 4.05 20.09
N LEU A 172 -6.52 4.53 20.85
CA LEU A 172 -6.36 4.92 22.24
C LEU A 172 -7.05 3.88 23.12
N PRO A 173 -6.31 3.08 23.92
CA PRO A 173 -6.93 2.17 24.87
C PRO A 173 -7.77 2.92 25.91
N ASP A 174 -8.90 2.34 26.30
CA ASP A 174 -9.79 2.89 27.32
C ASP A 174 -9.06 3.18 28.64
N GLY A 175 -9.33 4.35 29.21
CA GLY A 175 -8.72 4.79 30.48
C GLY A 175 -7.25 5.20 30.37
N THR A 176 -6.70 5.36 29.16
CA THR A 176 -5.32 5.81 28.95
C THR A 176 -5.26 7.17 28.24
N THR A 177 -4.11 7.84 28.34
CA THR A 177 -3.77 9.04 27.55
C THR A 177 -2.66 8.78 26.55
N THR A 178 -2.28 7.52 26.36
CA THR A 178 -1.17 7.10 25.51
C THR A 178 -1.71 6.27 24.35
N TYR A 179 -1.66 6.85 23.15
CA TYR A 179 -2.01 6.13 21.93
C TYR A 179 -1.08 4.92 21.74
N GLN A 180 -1.63 3.87 21.13
CA GLN A 180 -0.86 2.75 20.61
C GLN A 180 -0.87 2.86 19.08
N ARG A 181 0.31 2.79 18.47
CA ARG A 181 0.47 2.76 17.02
C ARG A 181 1.32 1.59 16.61
N SER A 182 0.88 0.86 15.59
CA SER A 182 1.67 -0.18 14.96
C SER A 182 1.90 0.11 13.48
N LEU A 183 3.06 -0.34 13.00
CA LEU A 183 3.44 -0.35 11.59
C LEU A 183 3.97 -1.75 11.27
N SER A 184 3.21 -2.56 10.54
CA SER A 184 3.49 -4.00 10.42
C SER A 184 3.44 -4.50 8.98
N SER A 185 4.44 -5.26 8.56
CA SER A 185 4.44 -5.87 7.23
C SER A 185 3.22 -6.78 7.04
N ALA A 186 2.46 -6.52 5.98
CA ALA A 186 1.25 -7.23 5.63
C ALA A 186 1.43 -8.01 4.31
N PRO A 187 0.77 -9.17 4.15
CA PRO A 187 0.91 -10.00 2.95
C PRO A 187 0.18 -9.41 1.73
N ILE A 188 -0.85 -8.59 1.95
CA ILE A 188 -1.62 -7.95 0.88
C ILE A 188 -1.00 -6.59 0.60
N GLN A 189 -0.65 -6.33 -0.66
CA GLN A 189 -0.06 -5.07 -1.11
C GLN A 189 -1.13 -4.11 -1.65
N ARG A 190 -2.07 -3.70 -0.79
CA ARG A 190 -3.12 -2.74 -1.15
C ARG A 190 -2.99 -1.47 -0.31
N TYR A 191 -2.86 -0.33 -0.98
CA TYR A 191 -2.80 0.98 -0.35
C TYR A 191 -4.09 1.74 -0.64
N THR A 192 -4.51 2.58 0.29
CA THR A 192 -5.69 3.43 0.10
C THR A 192 -5.33 4.85 0.49
N LEU A 193 -5.34 5.74 -0.51
CA LEU A 193 -5.29 7.17 -0.31
C LEU A 193 -6.71 7.66 -0.06
N HIS A 194 -6.87 8.58 0.88
CA HIS A 194 -8.14 9.21 1.18
C HIS A 194 -7.94 10.65 1.63
N GLU A 195 -9.01 11.44 1.58
CA GLU A 195 -9.00 12.77 2.18
C GLU A 195 -8.76 12.66 3.70
N PRO A 196 -8.07 13.64 4.32
CA PRO A 196 -7.91 13.67 5.76
C PRO A 196 -9.24 13.55 6.48
N THR A 197 -9.35 12.57 7.36
CA THR A 197 -10.56 12.41 8.18
C THR A 197 -10.71 13.65 9.07
N PRO A 198 -11.87 14.35 9.04
CA PRO A 198 -12.10 15.47 9.93
C PRO A 198 -11.93 15.03 11.39
N LEU A 199 -11.25 15.86 12.20
CA LEU A 199 -11.01 15.60 13.64
C LEU A 199 -12.29 15.33 14.44
N THR A 200 -13.46 15.70 13.91
CA THR A 200 -14.78 15.55 14.54
C THR A 200 -15.45 14.20 14.28
N SER A 201 -14.82 13.27 13.55
CA SER A 201 -15.31 11.90 13.42
C SER A 201 -14.68 11.02 14.51
N GLN A 202 -15.25 11.11 15.72
CA GLN A 202 -15.10 10.11 16.79
C GLN A 202 -16.42 9.38 16.98
#